data_AF-A0A7X6YEF0-F1
#
_entry.id   AF-A0A7X6YEF0-F1
#
_cell.length_a   1.000
_cell.length_b   1.000
_cell.length_c   1.000
_cell.angle_alpha   90.00
_cell.angle_beta   90.00
_cell.angle_gamma   90.00
#
_symmetry.space_group_name_H-M   'P 1'
#
loop_
_entity.id
_entity.type
_entity.pdbx_description
1 polymer ?
#
loop_
_entity_poly.entity_id
_entity_poly.type
_entity_poly.pdbx_seq_one_letter_code
_entity_poly.pdbx_strand_id
1 'polypeptide(L)'
;MVNLTLNLQEIQVPEGTTILHAARQLGVKIPTLCNLENREAIGACRVCLVEVEGARTLMAACSTPVNEGMVVRTHSARARAARRQVVELLLSEHDGNCQTCDRGDDCELRALAAEMGIERVPFEGIKAHAKIDDSTPALIRDNAKCIKCRRCVTVCGEVQGVGALFPQGRGFQTVVGPAFTRDLDSVACVQCGQCAAICPVGAIVEKNSIAEVWQALENPAKHVIVQTAPAIRAALGECFGYPPGTRVTGKMVAALRRLGFDGVFDTNFTADLTIMEEGTELLTRLKKALVDKESVALPMFTSCSPGWINFAEFYYPQFLPNLSTCKSPQK
;
A
#
# COMPACT_ATOMS: atom_id res chain seq x y z
N MET A 1 18.68 -8.45 27.31
CA MET A 1 17.40 -9.19 27.35
C MET A 1 16.61 -8.63 28.51
N VAL A 2 15.30 -8.50 28.37
CA VAL A 2 14.37 -8.05 29.43
C VAL A 2 13.24 -9.07 29.56
N ASN A 3 12.80 -9.33 30.78
CA ASN A 3 11.69 -10.23 31.10
C ASN A 3 10.41 -9.44 31.36
N LEU A 4 9.30 -9.90 30.81
CA LEU A 4 7.98 -9.32 31.04
C LEU A 4 6.90 -10.41 31.10
N THR A 5 5.75 -10.07 31.67
CA THR A 5 4.56 -10.91 31.70
C THR A 5 3.49 -10.31 30.82
N LEU A 6 3.03 -11.05 29.81
CA LEU A 6 1.97 -10.63 28.89
C LEU A 6 0.82 -11.63 28.97
N ASN A 7 -0.36 -11.18 29.43
CA ASN A 7 -1.53 -12.04 29.65
C ASN A 7 -1.21 -13.31 30.47
N LEU A 8 -0.47 -13.18 31.57
CA LEU A 8 0.00 -14.29 32.43
C LEU A 8 1.07 -15.20 31.81
N GLN A 9 1.57 -14.89 30.61
CA GLN A 9 2.68 -15.62 30.00
C GLN A 9 3.97 -14.83 30.18
N GLU A 10 5.00 -15.47 30.73
CA GLU A 10 6.34 -14.90 30.83
C GLU A 10 7.05 -15.01 29.48
N ILE A 11 7.73 -13.93 29.08
CA ILE A 11 8.56 -13.90 27.87
C ILE A 11 9.81 -13.06 28.13
N GLN A 12 10.90 -13.49 27.51
CA GLN A 12 12.15 -12.75 27.47
C GLN A 12 12.41 -12.24 26.04
N VAL A 13 12.64 -10.95 25.88
CA VAL A 13 12.89 -10.31 24.58
C VAL A 13 14.13 -9.41 24.63
N PRO A 14 14.73 -9.05 23.48
CA PRO A 14 15.78 -8.04 23.42
C PRO A 14 15.29 -6.70 23.99
N GLU A 15 16.19 -5.96 24.64
CA GLU A 15 15.90 -4.60 25.11
C GLU A 15 15.53 -3.69 23.94
N GLY A 16 14.61 -2.75 24.14
CA GLY A 16 14.08 -1.89 23.08
C GLY A 16 12.95 -2.52 22.24
N THR A 17 12.67 -3.83 22.40
CA THR A 17 11.51 -4.46 21.76
C THR A 17 10.22 -3.79 22.24
N THR A 18 9.33 -3.42 21.32
CA THR A 18 8.03 -2.83 21.68
C THR A 18 7.07 -3.89 22.24
N ILE A 19 6.08 -3.48 23.04
CA ILE A 19 5.02 -4.39 23.53
C ILE A 19 4.33 -5.13 22.38
N LEU A 20 4.07 -4.46 21.25
CA LEU A 20 3.42 -5.08 20.08
C LEU A 20 4.25 -6.23 19.49
N HIS A 21 5.56 -6.04 19.34
CA HIS A 21 6.47 -7.07 18.83
C HIS A 21 6.63 -8.23 19.83
N ALA A 22 6.72 -7.95 21.13
CA ALA A 22 6.73 -8.99 22.15
C ALA A 22 5.43 -9.82 22.14
N ALA A 23 4.27 -9.18 21.98
CA ALA A 23 2.98 -9.86 21.87
C ALA A 23 2.91 -10.80 20.65
N ARG A 24 3.46 -10.37 19.50
CA ARG A 24 3.51 -11.18 18.28
C ARG A 24 4.33 -12.47 18.46
N GLN A 25 5.42 -12.43 19.22
CA GLN A 25 6.23 -13.63 19.49
C GLN A 25 5.46 -14.69 20.31
N LEU A 26 4.50 -14.26 21.14
CA LEU A 26 3.59 -15.14 21.88
C LEU A 26 2.33 -15.52 21.10
N GLY A 27 2.19 -15.10 19.83
CA GLY A 27 0.96 -15.29 19.07
C GLY A 27 -0.23 -14.46 19.57
N VAL A 28 0.00 -13.47 20.44
CA VAL A 28 -1.05 -12.58 20.95
C VAL A 28 -1.30 -11.45 19.95
N LYS A 29 -2.49 -11.44 19.34
CA LYS A 29 -2.93 -10.40 18.43
C LYS A 29 -3.32 -9.13 19.21
N ILE A 30 -2.57 -8.04 19.00
CA ILE A 30 -2.98 -6.69 19.39
C ILE A 30 -3.38 -5.94 18.12
N PRO A 31 -4.59 -5.37 18.03
CA PRO A 31 -5.06 -4.73 16.81
C PRO A 31 -4.29 -3.43 16.52
N THR A 32 -4.11 -3.13 15.23
CA THR A 32 -3.43 -1.92 14.74
C THR A 32 -4.04 -1.46 13.42
N LEU A 33 -4.08 -0.15 13.16
CA LEU A 33 -4.47 0.42 11.85
C LEU A 33 -3.39 1.31 11.22
N CYS A 34 -2.58 2.01 12.02
CA CYS A 34 -1.51 2.87 11.50
C CYS A 34 -0.13 2.21 11.50
N ASN A 35 0.01 1.05 12.14
CA ASN A 35 1.30 0.36 12.21
C ASN A 35 1.65 -0.21 10.84
N LEU A 36 2.90 -0.02 10.42
CA LEU A 36 3.52 -0.67 9.26
C LEU A 36 4.62 -1.59 9.76
N GLU A 37 4.71 -2.77 9.17
CA GLU A 37 5.78 -3.70 9.48
C GLU A 37 7.14 -3.13 9.02
N ASN A 38 8.20 -3.39 9.80
CA ASN A 38 9.56 -2.92 9.52
C ASN A 38 9.71 -1.39 9.40
N ARG A 39 8.81 -0.63 10.03
CA ARG A 39 8.86 0.84 10.10
C ARG A 39 8.60 1.32 11.51
N GLU A 40 9.06 2.53 11.80
CA GLU A 40 8.82 3.15 13.10
C GLU A 40 7.32 3.41 13.30
N ALA A 41 6.85 3.17 14.53
CA ALA A 41 5.45 3.31 14.85
C ALA A 41 5.07 4.79 15.04
N ILE A 42 4.19 5.29 14.17
CA ILE A 42 3.65 6.65 14.26
C ILE A 42 2.74 6.82 15.51
N GLY A 43 2.09 5.73 15.95
CA GLY A 43 1.16 5.77 17.08
C GLY A 43 -0.11 6.60 16.85
N ALA A 44 -0.44 6.93 15.59
CA ALA A 44 -1.53 7.84 15.24
C ALA A 44 -2.94 7.28 15.57
N CYS A 45 -3.21 6.01 15.26
CA CYS A 45 -4.57 5.46 15.34
C CYS A 45 -5.04 5.10 16.75
N ARG A 46 -4.14 4.90 17.71
CA ARG A 46 -4.44 4.46 19.10
C ARG A 46 -5.28 3.18 19.24
N VAL A 47 -5.41 2.36 18.21
CA VAL A 47 -6.08 1.05 18.28
C VAL A 47 -5.29 0.03 19.11
N CYS A 48 -3.98 0.21 19.23
CA CYS A 48 -3.07 -0.71 19.92
C CYS A 48 -2.94 -0.48 21.43
N LEU A 49 -3.89 0.23 22.05
CA LEU A 49 -3.82 0.59 23.47
C LEU A 49 -3.88 -0.64 24.38
N VAL A 50 -2.92 -0.83 25.27
CA VAL A 50 -2.87 -1.92 26.26
C VAL A 50 -2.81 -1.36 27.68
N GLU A 51 -3.18 -2.18 28.65
CA GLU A 51 -3.00 -1.84 30.05
C GLU A 51 -1.68 -2.41 30.57
N VAL A 52 -0.91 -1.56 31.24
CA VAL A 52 0.36 -1.94 31.88
C VAL A 52 0.19 -1.71 33.38
N GLU A 53 0.52 -2.70 34.19
CA GLU A 53 0.38 -2.61 35.65
C GLU A 53 1.26 -1.48 36.21
N GLY A 54 0.70 -0.70 37.15
CA GLY A 54 1.35 0.50 37.69
C GLY A 54 1.29 1.74 36.77
N ALA A 55 0.92 1.60 35.49
CA ALA A 55 0.77 2.74 34.59
C ALA A 55 -0.55 3.48 34.81
N ARG A 56 -0.48 4.82 34.96
CA ARG A 56 -1.66 5.68 35.13
C ARG A 56 -2.58 5.65 33.91
N THR A 57 -2.01 5.58 32.71
CA THR A 57 -2.72 5.64 31.41
C THR A 57 -2.51 4.36 30.61
N LEU A 58 -3.41 4.06 29.68
CA LEU A 58 -3.19 3.02 28.68
C LEU A 58 -1.99 3.38 27.79
N MET A 59 -1.18 2.39 27.44
CA MET A 59 0.04 2.57 26.65
C MET A 59 -0.17 2.08 25.22
N ALA A 60 0.43 2.76 24.25
CA ALA A 60 0.35 2.35 22.85
C ALA A 60 1.36 1.23 22.57
N ALA A 61 0.87 -0.01 22.39
CA ALA A 61 1.75 -1.17 22.28
C ALA A 61 2.75 -1.07 21.11
N CYS A 62 2.39 -0.36 20.03
CA CYS A 62 3.24 -0.24 18.85
C CYS A 62 4.52 0.58 19.06
N SER A 63 4.54 1.50 20.03
CA SER A 63 5.64 2.45 20.23
C SER A 63 6.25 2.40 21.62
N THR A 64 5.65 1.69 22.57
CA THR A 64 6.17 1.57 23.94
C THR A 64 7.16 0.40 24.03
N PRO A 65 8.44 0.65 24.35
CA PRO A 65 9.41 -0.42 24.65
C PRO A 65 9.02 -1.19 25.90
N VAL A 66 9.32 -2.49 25.94
CA VAL A 66 9.18 -3.31 27.14
C VAL A 66 10.32 -3.04 28.12
N ASN A 67 10.04 -3.12 29.42
CA ASN A 67 11.01 -2.98 30.50
C ASN A 67 11.00 -4.24 31.37
N GLU A 68 12.06 -4.44 32.14
CA GLU A 68 12.16 -5.56 33.10
C GLU A 68 10.99 -5.54 34.09
N GLY A 69 10.38 -6.70 34.31
CA GLY A 69 9.25 -6.88 35.23
C GLY A 69 7.93 -6.25 34.76
N MET A 70 7.85 -5.80 33.50
CA MET A 70 6.62 -5.20 32.97
C MET A 70 5.49 -6.23 32.93
N VAL A 71 4.30 -5.88 33.44
CA VAL A 71 3.10 -6.73 33.37
C VAL A 71 2.07 -6.07 32.45
N VAL A 72 1.78 -6.72 31.32
CA VAL A 72 0.89 -6.22 30.26
C VAL A 72 -0.39 -7.05 30.19
N ARG A 73 -1.53 -6.36 30.22
CA ARG A 73 -2.87 -6.94 30.01
C ARG A 73 -3.45 -6.40 28.71
N THR A 74 -3.55 -7.26 27.70
CA THR A 74 -3.98 -6.85 26.36
C THR A 74 -5.50 -6.83 26.16
N HIS A 75 -6.27 -7.50 27.03
CA HIS A 75 -7.72 -7.67 26.92
C HIS A 75 -8.49 -7.19 28.16
N SER A 76 -7.89 -6.34 28.99
CA SER A 76 -8.58 -5.77 30.14
C SER A 76 -9.83 -4.98 29.74
N ALA A 77 -10.81 -4.86 30.64
CA ALA A 77 -12.03 -4.11 30.38
C ALA A 77 -11.73 -2.67 29.92
N ARG A 78 -10.74 -2.03 30.58
CA ARG A 78 -10.29 -0.67 30.26
C ARG A 78 -9.68 -0.58 28.85
N ALA A 79 -8.80 -1.51 28.48
CA ALA A 79 -8.19 -1.54 27.15
C ALA A 79 -9.25 -1.81 26.06
N ARG A 80 -10.15 -2.77 26.26
CA ARG A 80 -11.22 -3.09 25.30
C ARG A 80 -12.16 -1.90 25.08
N ALA A 81 -12.62 -1.25 26.16
CA ALA A 81 -13.50 -0.08 26.07
C ALA A 81 -12.83 1.09 25.33
N ALA A 82 -11.57 1.40 25.64
CA ALA A 82 -10.84 2.49 24.98
C ALA A 82 -10.63 2.22 23.49
N ARG A 83 -10.24 1.00 23.11
CA ARG A 83 -10.07 0.63 21.69
C ARG A 83 -11.38 0.71 20.92
N ARG A 84 -12.48 0.23 21.53
CA ARG A 84 -13.81 0.33 20.93
C ARG A 84 -14.19 1.79 20.67
N GLN A 85 -14.02 2.65 21.67
CA GLN A 85 -14.31 4.09 21.52
C GLN A 85 -13.46 4.75 20.42
N VAL A 86 -12.17 4.40 20.32
CA VAL A 86 -11.30 4.88 19.24
C VAL A 86 -11.85 4.48 17.87
N VAL A 87 -12.25 3.21 17.70
CA VAL A 87 -12.81 2.74 16.42
C VAL A 87 -14.17 3.39 16.13
N GLU A 88 -15.03 3.57 17.13
CA GLU A 88 -16.29 4.29 16.98
C GLU A 88 -16.08 5.75 16.53
N LEU A 89 -15.05 6.44 17.03
CA LEU A 89 -14.69 7.79 16.57
C LEU A 89 -14.12 7.81 15.15
N LEU A 90 -13.33 6.80 14.75
CA LEU A 90 -12.88 6.66 13.36
C LEU A 90 -14.07 6.46 12.43
N LEU A 91 -15.01 5.61 12.82
CA LEU A 91 -16.24 5.33 12.06
C LEU A 91 -17.19 6.53 12.01
N SER A 92 -17.22 7.38 13.04
CA SER A 92 -18.09 8.57 13.04
C SER A 92 -17.66 9.62 12.02
N GLU A 93 -16.36 9.72 11.74
CA GLU A 93 -15.82 10.63 10.73
C GLU A 93 -15.80 10.00 9.32
N HIS A 94 -15.60 8.69 9.23
CA HIS A 94 -15.49 7.94 7.97
C HIS A 94 -16.79 7.98 7.16
N ASP A 95 -16.70 8.36 5.89
CA ASP A 95 -17.81 8.29 4.94
C ASP A 95 -17.52 7.28 3.83
N GLY A 96 -17.98 6.05 4.03
CA GLY A 96 -17.86 4.98 3.05
C GLY A 96 -19.14 4.16 2.96
N ASN A 97 -19.54 3.79 1.74
CA ASN A 97 -20.57 2.79 1.52
C ASN A 97 -19.92 1.41 1.35
N CYS A 98 -19.91 0.60 2.40
CA CYS A 98 -19.29 -0.73 2.40
C CYS A 98 -19.87 -1.70 1.35
N GLN A 99 -21.08 -1.46 0.84
CA GLN A 99 -21.70 -2.30 -0.19
C GLN A 99 -21.10 -2.07 -1.58
N THR A 100 -20.52 -0.90 -1.82
CA THR A 100 -20.01 -0.47 -3.13
C THR A 100 -18.57 0.03 -3.07
N CYS A 101 -17.89 -0.15 -1.94
CA CYS A 101 -16.51 0.28 -1.75
C CYS A 101 -15.56 -0.74 -2.37
N ASP A 102 -14.52 -0.29 -3.08
CA ASP A 102 -13.52 -1.17 -3.71
C ASP A 102 -12.77 -2.03 -2.69
N ARG A 103 -12.53 -1.49 -1.49
CA ARG A 103 -11.96 -2.21 -0.33
C ARG A 103 -13.02 -2.98 0.46
N GLY A 104 -14.18 -3.23 -0.13
CA GLY A 104 -15.32 -3.86 0.53
C GLY A 104 -14.88 -5.12 1.26
N ASP A 105 -14.24 -6.05 0.57
CA ASP A 105 -13.93 -7.38 1.11
C ASP A 105 -12.75 -7.43 2.09
N ASP A 106 -11.76 -6.55 1.93
CA ASP A 106 -10.47 -6.58 2.65
C ASP A 106 -10.21 -5.36 3.56
N CYS A 107 -11.21 -4.48 3.79
CA CYS A 107 -11.06 -3.30 4.65
C CYS A 107 -10.73 -3.66 6.11
N GLU A 108 -9.54 -3.23 6.58
CA GLU A 108 -9.06 -3.45 7.95
C GLU A 108 -9.93 -2.75 8.99
N LEU A 109 -10.47 -1.56 8.69
CA LEU A 109 -11.36 -0.85 9.61
C LEU A 109 -12.68 -1.61 9.82
N ARG A 110 -13.26 -2.14 8.73
CA ARG A 110 -14.50 -2.92 8.76
C ARG A 110 -14.29 -4.21 9.56
N ALA A 111 -13.20 -4.93 9.26
CA ALA A 111 -12.85 -6.15 9.98
C ALA A 111 -12.66 -5.90 11.47
N LEU A 112 -11.98 -4.81 11.84
CA LEU A 112 -11.75 -4.43 13.22
C LEU A 112 -13.04 -4.04 13.95
N ALA A 113 -13.93 -3.30 13.29
CA ALA A 113 -15.23 -2.93 13.85
C ALA A 113 -16.09 -4.17 14.14
N ALA A 114 -16.10 -5.14 13.22
CA ALA A 114 -16.77 -6.42 13.40
C ALA A 114 -16.15 -7.24 14.55
N GLU A 115 -14.82 -7.32 14.63
CA GLU A 115 -14.10 -7.99 15.72
C GLU A 115 -14.45 -7.40 17.10
N MET A 116 -14.75 -6.10 17.16
CA MET A 116 -15.14 -5.41 18.39
C MET A 116 -16.66 -5.41 18.67
N GLY A 117 -17.47 -6.02 17.79
CA GLY A 117 -18.93 -6.04 17.90
C GLY A 117 -19.56 -4.64 17.82
N ILE A 118 -19.01 -3.75 16.99
CA ILE A 118 -19.58 -2.41 16.79
C ILE A 118 -20.71 -2.51 15.76
N GLU A 119 -21.95 -2.51 16.24
CA GLU A 119 -23.16 -2.54 15.39
C GLU A 119 -23.72 -1.15 15.09
N ARG A 120 -23.50 -0.20 16.02
CA ARG A 120 -23.94 1.18 15.89
C ARG A 120 -22.84 2.12 16.39
N VAL A 121 -22.63 3.21 15.67
CA VAL A 121 -21.78 4.32 16.10
C VAL A 121 -22.64 5.28 16.93
N PRO A 122 -22.31 5.54 18.20
CA PRO A 122 -23.12 6.38 19.09
C PRO A 122 -22.90 7.88 18.87
N PHE A 123 -21.91 8.25 18.05
CA PHE A 123 -21.53 9.63 17.79
C PHE A 123 -22.22 10.15 16.52
N GLU A 124 -22.98 11.23 16.69
CA GLU A 124 -23.51 12.03 15.58
C GLU A 124 -22.58 13.23 15.34
N GLY A 125 -22.41 13.63 14.09
CA GLY A 125 -21.53 14.75 13.78
C GLY A 125 -21.29 14.94 12.29
N ILE A 126 -20.43 15.93 11.99
CA ILE A 126 -19.97 16.22 10.65
C ILE A 126 -18.98 15.11 10.24
N LYS A 127 -19.18 14.55 9.04
CA LYS A 127 -18.25 13.61 8.43
C LYS A 127 -17.12 14.32 7.70
N ALA A 128 -16.05 13.60 7.37
CA ALA A 128 -14.98 14.14 6.54
C ALA A 128 -15.51 14.63 5.19
N HIS A 129 -15.02 15.79 4.73
CA HIS A 129 -15.42 16.36 3.45
C HIS A 129 -14.91 15.50 2.29
N ALA A 130 -15.81 15.07 1.40
CA ALA A 130 -15.46 14.35 0.20
C ALA A 130 -14.73 15.27 -0.79
N LYS A 131 -13.48 14.91 -1.10
CA LYS A 131 -12.75 15.40 -2.26
C LYS A 131 -12.25 14.18 -2.99
N ILE A 132 -12.80 13.94 -4.18
CA ILE A 132 -12.37 12.89 -5.09
C ILE A 132 -11.31 13.51 -6.01
N ASP A 133 -10.15 12.87 -6.04
CA ASP A 133 -9.01 13.21 -6.90
C ASP A 133 -8.76 12.00 -7.81
N ASP A 134 -9.19 12.13 -9.06
CA ASP A 134 -9.11 11.13 -10.14
C ASP A 134 -8.23 11.61 -11.31
N SER A 135 -7.37 12.61 -11.05
CA SER A 135 -6.60 13.33 -12.07
C SER A 135 -5.47 12.51 -12.69
N THR A 136 -5.03 11.46 -12.00
CA THR A 136 -4.01 10.53 -12.53
C THR A 136 -4.64 9.35 -13.26
N PRO A 137 -3.94 8.75 -14.24
CA PRO A 137 -4.38 7.50 -14.87
C PRO A 137 -4.28 6.28 -13.94
N ALA A 138 -3.51 6.34 -12.86
CA ALA A 138 -3.21 5.18 -12.01
C ALA A 138 -4.04 5.10 -10.73
N LEU A 139 -4.40 6.24 -10.12
CA LEU A 139 -4.92 6.29 -8.75
C LEU A 139 -6.17 7.17 -8.65
N ILE A 140 -7.09 6.74 -7.78
CA ILE A 140 -8.22 7.53 -7.29
C ILE A 140 -8.07 7.72 -5.79
N ARG A 141 -8.31 8.94 -5.32
CA ARG A 141 -8.27 9.30 -3.91
C ARG A 141 -9.59 9.88 -3.46
N ASP A 142 -10.08 9.40 -2.32
CA ASP A 142 -11.29 9.88 -1.67
C ASP A 142 -11.00 10.19 -0.20
N ASN A 143 -10.91 11.47 0.12
CA ASN A 143 -10.56 11.90 1.47
C ASN A 143 -11.66 11.61 2.51
N ALA A 144 -12.92 11.40 2.11
CA ALA A 144 -13.99 11.12 3.06
C ALA A 144 -13.84 9.73 3.70
N LYS A 145 -13.19 8.80 2.99
CA LYS A 145 -12.87 7.45 3.48
C LYS A 145 -11.61 7.41 4.34
N CYS A 146 -10.80 8.47 4.38
CA CYS A 146 -9.49 8.47 5.02
C CYS A 146 -9.58 8.50 6.56
N ILE A 147 -8.95 7.52 7.22
CA ILE A 147 -8.83 7.46 8.69
C ILE A 147 -7.57 8.14 9.25
N LYS A 148 -6.87 8.93 8.43
CA LYS A 148 -5.67 9.70 8.81
C LYS A 148 -4.57 8.84 9.47
N CYS A 149 -4.45 7.57 9.08
CA CYS A 149 -3.48 6.63 9.65
C CYS A 149 -2.03 6.90 9.25
N ARG A 150 -1.82 7.70 8.20
CA ARG A 150 -0.51 8.12 7.65
C ARG A 150 0.38 7.00 7.09
N ARG A 151 -0.15 5.77 6.91
CA ARG A 151 0.57 4.69 6.22
C ARG A 151 1.02 5.10 4.81
N CYS A 152 0.16 5.78 4.07
CA CYS A 152 0.46 6.30 2.74
C CYS A 152 1.56 7.38 2.74
N VAL A 153 1.64 8.20 3.79
CA VAL A 153 2.68 9.22 3.96
C VAL A 153 4.03 8.56 4.21
N THR A 154 4.08 7.61 5.15
CA THR A 154 5.30 6.84 5.47
C THR A 154 5.81 6.08 4.26
N VAL A 155 4.98 5.32 3.54
CA VAL A 155 5.46 4.57 2.37
C VAL A 155 5.93 5.50 1.24
N CYS A 156 5.23 6.61 1.01
CA CYS A 156 5.58 7.55 -0.06
C CYS A 156 6.87 8.31 0.24
N GLY A 157 7.11 8.70 1.51
CA GLY A 157 8.31 9.42 1.93
C GLY A 157 9.49 8.50 2.19
N GLU A 158 9.34 7.53 3.10
CA GLU A 158 10.47 6.74 3.63
C GLU A 158 10.84 5.54 2.76
N VAL A 159 9.89 4.98 1.99
CA VAL A 159 10.15 3.79 1.17
C VAL A 159 10.39 4.16 -0.29
N GLN A 160 9.55 5.05 -0.84
CA GLN A 160 9.69 5.46 -2.23
C GLN A 160 10.62 6.65 -2.42
N GLY A 161 10.90 7.44 -1.37
CA GLY A 161 11.72 8.66 -1.49
C GLY A 161 11.05 9.80 -2.26
N VAL A 162 9.72 9.73 -2.46
CA VAL A 162 8.96 10.69 -3.29
C VAL A 162 8.37 11.81 -2.43
N GLY A 163 7.69 11.44 -1.34
CA GLY A 163 7.10 12.41 -0.42
C GLY A 163 5.93 13.23 -0.98
N ALA A 164 5.18 12.70 -1.95
CA ALA A 164 4.05 13.41 -2.58
C ALA A 164 2.82 13.59 -1.66
N LEU A 165 2.73 12.86 -0.55
CA LEU A 165 1.59 12.90 0.37
C LEU A 165 2.01 13.31 1.77
N PHE A 166 1.28 14.22 2.40
CA PHE A 166 1.53 14.65 3.78
C PHE A 166 0.26 15.17 4.46
N PRO A 167 0.22 15.23 5.81
CA PRO A 167 -0.90 15.81 6.54
C PRO A 167 -0.92 17.34 6.40
N GLN A 168 -2.08 17.88 6.04
CA GLN A 168 -2.38 19.30 5.88
C GLN A 168 -3.45 19.72 6.89
N GLY A 169 -3.42 20.97 7.35
CA GLY A 169 -4.39 21.46 8.34
C GLY A 169 -4.14 20.94 9.75
N ARG A 170 -5.16 21.05 10.63
CA ARG A 170 -5.07 20.64 12.05
C ARG A 170 -6.40 20.10 12.56
N GLY A 171 -6.31 19.21 13.56
CA GLY A 171 -7.49 18.65 14.25
C GLY A 171 -8.42 17.92 13.29
N PHE A 172 -9.72 18.18 13.40
CA PHE A 172 -10.74 17.61 12.53
C PHE A 172 -10.51 17.93 11.05
N GLN A 173 -10.06 19.16 10.74
CA GLN A 173 -9.78 19.61 9.37
C GLN A 173 -8.50 19.04 8.75
N THR A 174 -7.85 18.06 9.40
CA THR A 174 -6.64 17.46 8.85
C THR A 174 -6.97 16.65 7.60
N VAL A 175 -6.31 16.93 6.49
CA VAL A 175 -6.43 16.18 5.23
C VAL A 175 -5.08 15.57 4.87
N VAL A 176 -5.05 14.30 4.48
CA VAL A 176 -3.83 13.68 3.96
C VAL A 176 -3.81 13.85 2.45
N GLY A 177 -2.85 14.59 1.92
CA GLY A 177 -2.75 14.81 0.48
C GLY A 177 -1.52 15.58 0.03
N PRO A 178 -1.47 15.92 -1.28
CA PRO A 178 -0.42 16.73 -1.87
C PRO A 178 -0.30 18.13 -1.26
N ALA A 179 0.75 18.83 -1.67
CA ALA A 179 0.98 20.21 -1.29
C ALA A 179 -0.23 21.09 -1.62
N PHE A 180 -0.61 21.93 -0.65
CA PHE A 180 -1.78 22.80 -0.74
C PHE A 180 -3.10 22.05 -1.02
N THR A 181 -3.17 20.77 -0.65
CA THR A 181 -4.32 19.89 -0.90
C THR A 181 -4.74 19.83 -2.38
N ARG A 182 -3.77 20.04 -3.29
CA ARG A 182 -3.98 19.90 -4.74
C ARG A 182 -4.17 18.43 -5.15
N ASP A 183 -4.43 18.25 -6.43
CA ASP A 183 -4.64 16.94 -7.05
C ASP A 183 -3.29 16.29 -7.38
N LEU A 184 -3.28 14.96 -7.52
CA LEU A 184 -2.03 14.19 -7.60
C LEU A 184 -1.20 14.47 -8.86
N ASP A 185 -1.84 14.77 -9.99
CA ASP A 185 -1.19 15.14 -11.25
C ASP A 185 -0.43 16.47 -11.20
N SER A 186 -0.77 17.33 -10.24
CA SER A 186 -0.16 18.65 -10.07
C SER A 186 1.13 18.66 -9.23
N VAL A 187 1.58 17.49 -8.76
CA VAL A 187 2.79 17.32 -7.95
C VAL A 187 3.68 16.21 -8.53
N ALA A 188 4.90 16.08 -8.01
CA ALA A 188 5.86 15.04 -8.40
C ALA A 188 5.46 13.63 -7.90
N CYS A 189 4.21 13.22 -8.12
CA CYS A 189 3.76 11.86 -7.87
C CYS A 189 4.25 10.94 -8.98
N VAL A 190 5.01 9.90 -8.61
CA VAL A 190 5.51 8.91 -9.58
C VAL A 190 4.48 7.84 -9.94
N GLN A 191 3.28 7.87 -9.35
CA GLN A 191 2.16 6.98 -9.65
C GLN A 191 2.45 5.48 -9.44
N CYS A 192 3.32 5.13 -8.49
CA CYS A 192 3.70 3.74 -8.20
C CYS A 192 2.66 2.92 -7.41
N GLY A 193 1.59 3.56 -6.93
CA GLY A 193 0.48 2.90 -6.23
C GLY A 193 0.79 2.32 -4.84
N GLN A 194 2.00 2.49 -4.30
CA GLN A 194 2.36 1.98 -2.97
C GLN A 194 1.48 2.55 -1.85
N CYS A 195 1.02 3.80 -2.01
CA CYS A 195 0.06 4.42 -1.09
C CYS A 195 -1.33 3.75 -1.14
N ALA A 196 -1.78 3.27 -2.31
CA ALA A 196 -3.02 2.52 -2.45
C ALA A 196 -2.89 1.13 -1.81
N ALA A 197 -1.81 0.41 -2.13
CA ALA A 197 -1.55 -0.93 -1.64
C ALA A 197 -1.62 -1.03 -0.11
N ILE A 198 -1.08 -0.03 0.60
CA ILE A 198 -0.99 -0.02 2.07
C ILE A 198 -2.17 0.67 2.77
N CYS A 199 -3.11 1.24 2.02
CA CYS A 199 -4.24 1.95 2.59
C CYS A 199 -5.19 0.93 3.27
N PRO A 200 -5.48 1.05 4.58
CA PRO A 200 -6.30 0.09 5.32
C PRO A 200 -7.81 0.19 5.00
N VAL A 201 -8.19 1.15 4.15
CA VAL A 201 -9.56 1.55 3.81
C VAL A 201 -9.59 2.02 2.35
N GLY A 202 -10.78 2.24 1.78
CA GLY A 202 -10.95 2.66 0.38
C GLY A 202 -10.59 4.11 0.06
N ALA A 203 -9.67 4.74 0.79
CA ALA A 203 -9.33 6.16 0.61
C ALA A 203 -8.34 6.43 -0.54
N ILE A 204 -7.52 5.44 -0.90
CA ILE A 204 -6.63 5.48 -2.05
C ILE A 204 -6.70 4.11 -2.71
N VAL A 205 -7.12 4.08 -3.96
CA VAL A 205 -7.32 2.85 -4.74
C VAL A 205 -6.77 3.03 -6.15
N GLU A 206 -6.52 1.93 -6.85
CA GLU A 206 -6.21 1.96 -8.28
C GLU A 206 -7.41 2.45 -9.10
N LYS A 207 -7.11 3.09 -10.24
CA LYS A 207 -8.14 3.46 -11.21
C LYS A 207 -8.67 2.21 -11.90
N ASN A 208 -9.97 2.00 -11.80
CA ASN A 208 -10.63 0.80 -12.31
C ASN A 208 -10.97 0.96 -13.82
N SER A 209 -10.51 0.01 -14.64
CA SER A 209 -10.78 -0.05 -16.09
C SER A 209 -11.72 -1.20 -16.50
N ILE A 210 -12.40 -1.85 -15.55
CA ILE A 210 -13.27 -3.02 -15.82
C ILE A 210 -14.38 -2.67 -16.82
N ALA A 211 -15.02 -1.51 -16.68
CA ALA A 211 -16.09 -1.09 -17.59
C ALA A 211 -15.58 -0.92 -19.05
N GLU A 212 -14.39 -0.35 -19.23
CA GLU A 212 -13.77 -0.19 -20.54
C GLU A 212 -13.41 -1.55 -21.16
N VAL A 213 -12.97 -2.50 -20.33
CA VAL A 213 -12.68 -3.88 -20.77
C VAL A 213 -13.97 -4.58 -21.22
N TRP A 214 -15.07 -4.46 -20.48
CA TRP A 214 -16.36 -5.03 -20.90
C TRP A 214 -16.84 -4.42 -22.22
N GLN A 215 -16.81 -3.10 -22.34
CA GLN A 215 -17.15 -2.42 -23.59
C GLN A 215 -16.28 -2.87 -24.78
N ALA A 216 -15.01 -3.20 -24.53
CA ALA A 216 -14.14 -3.75 -25.57
C ALA A 216 -14.56 -5.17 -25.96
N LEU A 217 -14.80 -6.05 -24.99
CA LEU A 217 -15.20 -7.45 -25.20
C LEU A 217 -16.58 -7.58 -25.87
N GLU A 218 -17.51 -6.67 -25.56
CA GLU A 218 -18.86 -6.66 -26.13
C GLU A 218 -18.90 -6.08 -27.56
N ASN A 219 -17.82 -5.47 -28.03
CA ASN A 219 -17.77 -4.87 -29.35
C ASN A 219 -17.34 -5.90 -30.41
N PRO A 220 -18.25 -6.38 -31.28
CA PRO A 220 -17.94 -7.42 -32.26
C PRO A 220 -16.97 -6.98 -33.36
N ALA A 221 -16.71 -5.66 -33.49
CA ALA A 221 -15.73 -5.14 -34.44
C ALA A 221 -14.31 -5.11 -33.88
N LYS A 222 -14.12 -5.41 -32.57
CA LYS A 222 -12.80 -5.44 -31.94
C LYS A 222 -12.31 -6.88 -31.82
N HIS A 223 -11.02 -7.07 -32.10
CA HIS A 223 -10.28 -8.25 -31.68
C HIS A 223 -9.54 -7.90 -30.38
N VAL A 224 -9.99 -8.45 -29.26
CA VAL A 224 -9.55 -8.06 -27.92
C VAL A 224 -8.51 -9.03 -27.40
N ILE A 225 -7.29 -8.53 -27.28
CA ILE A 225 -6.17 -9.26 -26.70
C ILE A 225 -5.95 -8.84 -25.25
N VAL A 226 -5.51 -9.78 -24.41
CA VAL A 226 -5.02 -9.52 -23.05
C VAL A 226 -3.58 -9.99 -22.92
N GLN A 227 -2.77 -9.19 -22.23
CA GLN A 227 -1.39 -9.52 -21.88
C GLN A 227 -1.24 -9.54 -20.36
N THR A 228 -0.67 -10.63 -19.82
CA THR A 228 -0.49 -10.77 -18.38
C THR A 228 0.96 -10.51 -17.97
N ALA A 229 1.16 -9.57 -17.04
CA ALA A 229 2.46 -9.27 -16.47
C ALA A 229 3.06 -10.47 -15.71
N PRO A 230 4.40 -10.56 -15.56
CA PRO A 230 5.08 -11.69 -14.94
C PRO A 230 4.55 -12.02 -13.53
N ALA A 231 4.39 -11.00 -12.67
CA ALA A 231 4.05 -11.15 -11.25
C ALA A 231 2.63 -11.68 -10.99
N ILE A 232 1.68 -11.38 -11.88
CA ILE A 232 0.26 -11.71 -11.68
C ILE A 232 0.05 -13.22 -11.52
N ARG A 233 0.82 -14.04 -12.25
CA ARG A 233 0.71 -15.50 -12.19
C ARG A 233 1.11 -16.10 -10.84
N ALA A 234 1.82 -15.35 -9.98
CA ALA A 234 2.28 -15.80 -8.68
C ALA A 234 1.46 -15.20 -7.51
N ALA A 235 0.82 -14.05 -7.73
CA ALA A 235 0.03 -13.35 -6.71
C ALA A 235 -1.48 -13.59 -6.84
N LEU A 236 -2.02 -13.77 -8.06
CA LEU A 236 -3.47 -13.88 -8.29
C LEU A 236 -4.13 -15.01 -7.48
N GLY A 237 -3.39 -16.09 -7.20
CA GLY A 237 -3.89 -17.20 -6.40
C GLY A 237 -4.33 -16.80 -5.00
N GLU A 238 -3.72 -15.79 -4.40
CA GLU A 238 -4.02 -15.33 -3.03
C GLU A 238 -5.48 -14.84 -2.92
N CYS A 239 -5.98 -14.20 -3.97
CA CYS A 239 -7.39 -13.76 -4.07
C CYS A 239 -8.40 -14.92 -4.09
N PHE A 240 -7.93 -16.15 -4.35
CA PHE A 240 -8.74 -17.37 -4.38
C PHE A 240 -8.37 -18.34 -3.23
N GLY A 241 -7.70 -17.84 -2.18
CA GLY A 241 -7.34 -18.62 -0.99
C GLY A 241 -6.15 -19.56 -1.18
N TYR A 242 -5.39 -19.45 -2.27
CA TYR A 242 -4.13 -20.17 -2.39
C TYR A 242 -3.03 -19.51 -1.52
N PRO A 243 -2.06 -20.28 -1.00
CA PRO A 243 -0.92 -19.71 -0.31
C PRO A 243 -0.14 -18.69 -1.17
N PRO A 244 0.43 -17.63 -0.57
CA PRO A 244 1.25 -16.66 -1.28
C PRO A 244 2.37 -17.30 -2.10
N GLY A 245 2.57 -16.80 -3.33
CA GLY A 245 3.54 -17.34 -4.28
C GLY A 245 3.09 -18.60 -5.04
N THR A 246 1.86 -19.08 -4.83
CA THR A 246 1.31 -20.20 -5.61
C THR A 246 1.16 -19.82 -7.08
N ARG A 247 1.87 -20.53 -7.97
CA ARG A 247 1.81 -20.29 -9.41
C ARG A 247 0.47 -20.78 -10.00
N VAL A 248 -0.30 -19.86 -10.59
CA VAL A 248 -1.63 -20.12 -11.18
C VAL A 248 -1.70 -19.85 -12.69
N THR A 249 -0.58 -19.89 -13.42
CA THR A 249 -0.49 -19.52 -14.85
C THR A 249 -1.56 -20.18 -15.73
N GLY A 250 -1.70 -21.51 -15.68
CA GLY A 250 -2.68 -22.21 -16.52
C GLY A 250 -4.13 -21.88 -16.17
N LYS A 251 -4.42 -21.69 -14.86
CA LYS A 251 -5.75 -21.30 -14.39
C LYS A 251 -6.12 -19.88 -14.83
N MET A 252 -5.19 -18.95 -14.72
CA MET A 252 -5.34 -17.56 -15.17
C MET A 252 -5.63 -17.49 -16.67
N VAL A 253 -4.84 -18.18 -17.51
CA VAL A 253 -5.05 -18.22 -18.96
C VAL A 253 -6.41 -18.85 -19.30
N ALA A 254 -6.79 -19.95 -18.65
CA ALA A 254 -8.09 -20.57 -18.86
C ALA A 254 -9.25 -19.64 -18.46
N ALA A 255 -9.11 -18.89 -17.36
CA ALA A 255 -10.12 -17.93 -16.92
C ALA A 255 -10.27 -16.77 -17.92
N LEU A 256 -9.17 -16.19 -18.40
CA LEU A 256 -9.21 -15.11 -19.40
C LEU A 256 -9.88 -15.55 -20.71
N ARG A 257 -9.61 -16.77 -21.18
CA ARG A 257 -10.32 -17.32 -22.35
C ARG A 257 -11.82 -17.47 -22.09
N ARG A 258 -12.21 -17.92 -20.89
CA ARG A 258 -13.63 -18.04 -20.51
C ARG A 258 -14.33 -16.69 -20.34
N LEU A 259 -13.58 -15.63 -20.06
CA LEU A 259 -14.09 -14.25 -20.00
C LEU A 259 -14.35 -13.65 -21.40
N GLY A 260 -13.88 -14.28 -22.48
CA GLY A 260 -14.18 -13.88 -23.85
C GLY A 260 -13.06 -13.14 -24.58
N PHE A 261 -11.84 -13.10 -24.04
CA PHE A 261 -10.70 -12.54 -24.78
C PHE A 261 -10.35 -13.40 -26.00
N ASP A 262 -10.19 -12.77 -27.17
CA ASP A 262 -9.85 -13.44 -28.43
C ASP A 262 -8.40 -13.98 -28.43
N GLY A 263 -7.51 -13.29 -27.71
CA GLY A 263 -6.10 -13.65 -27.57
C GLY A 263 -5.60 -13.46 -26.15
N VAL A 264 -4.94 -14.48 -25.59
CA VAL A 264 -4.27 -14.41 -24.28
C VAL A 264 -2.77 -14.56 -24.49
N PHE A 265 -2.05 -13.46 -24.36
CA PHE A 265 -0.61 -13.36 -24.54
C PHE A 265 0.10 -13.11 -23.20
N ASP A 266 1.42 -13.33 -23.22
CA ASP A 266 2.26 -13.24 -22.03
C ASP A 266 3.27 -12.10 -22.21
N THR A 267 3.29 -11.14 -21.28
CA THR A 267 4.25 -10.02 -21.29
C THR A 267 5.69 -10.52 -21.12
N ASN A 268 5.92 -11.75 -20.68
CA ASN A 268 7.26 -12.34 -20.68
C ASN A 268 7.86 -12.40 -22.09
N PHE A 269 7.05 -12.63 -23.13
CA PHE A 269 7.55 -12.63 -24.50
C PHE A 269 8.11 -11.27 -24.90
N THR A 270 7.37 -10.21 -24.61
CA THR A 270 7.84 -8.84 -24.88
C THR A 270 8.94 -8.41 -23.91
N ALA A 271 9.04 -9.03 -22.73
CA ALA A 271 10.20 -8.86 -21.85
C ALA A 271 11.47 -9.44 -22.48
N ASP A 272 11.40 -10.60 -23.13
CA ASP A 272 12.54 -11.15 -23.88
C ASP A 272 12.95 -10.20 -25.02
N LEU A 273 12.00 -9.57 -25.71
CA LEU A 273 12.28 -8.54 -26.72
C LEU A 273 12.96 -7.31 -26.11
N THR A 274 12.49 -6.84 -24.94
CA THR A 274 13.15 -5.76 -24.21
C THR A 274 14.60 -6.09 -23.90
N ILE A 275 14.90 -7.32 -23.46
CA ILE A 275 16.28 -7.76 -23.20
C ILE A 275 17.14 -7.78 -24.46
N MET A 276 16.59 -8.19 -25.60
CA MET A 276 17.32 -8.18 -26.87
C MET A 276 17.75 -6.75 -27.26
N GLU A 277 16.84 -5.79 -27.16
CA GLU A 277 17.12 -4.40 -27.50
C GLU A 277 18.02 -3.71 -26.47
N GLU A 278 17.69 -3.82 -25.18
CA GLU A 278 18.43 -3.20 -24.08
C GLU A 278 19.84 -3.81 -23.94
N GLY A 279 19.99 -5.12 -24.16
CA GLY A 279 21.28 -5.79 -24.23
C GLY A 279 22.13 -5.32 -25.42
N THR A 280 21.52 -5.17 -26.60
CA THR A 280 22.20 -4.65 -27.80
C THR A 280 22.63 -3.20 -27.60
N GLU A 281 21.77 -2.37 -27.01
CA GLU A 281 22.07 -0.98 -26.67
C GLU A 281 23.23 -0.88 -25.68
N LEU A 282 23.22 -1.69 -24.61
CA LEU A 282 24.30 -1.73 -23.63
C LEU A 282 25.65 -2.05 -24.29
N LEU A 283 25.71 -3.12 -25.08
CA LEU A 283 26.93 -3.52 -25.78
C LEU A 283 27.42 -2.43 -26.75
N THR A 284 26.49 -1.76 -27.43
CA THR A 284 26.80 -0.64 -28.33
C THR A 284 27.38 0.55 -27.56
N ARG A 285 26.77 0.94 -26.43
CA ARG A 285 27.29 2.02 -25.56
C ARG A 285 28.67 1.66 -25.01
N LEU A 286 28.87 0.42 -24.55
CA LEU A 286 30.16 -0.03 -24.02
C LEU A 286 31.25 -0.07 -25.08
N LYS A 287 30.96 -0.53 -26.31
CA LYS A 287 31.92 -0.49 -27.43
C LYS A 287 32.35 0.95 -27.70
N LYS A 288 31.40 1.88 -27.82
CA LYS A 288 31.68 3.30 -28.05
C LYS A 288 32.56 3.90 -26.96
N ALA A 289 32.23 3.65 -25.69
CA ALA A 289 33.00 4.16 -24.55
C ALA A 289 34.40 3.55 -24.44
N LEU A 290 34.51 2.22 -24.53
CA LEU A 290 35.71 1.49 -24.15
C LEU A 290 36.68 1.29 -25.32
N VAL A 291 36.16 1.08 -26.53
CA VAL A 291 36.95 0.82 -27.74
C VAL A 291 37.09 2.10 -28.56
N ASP A 292 35.98 2.73 -28.93
CA ASP A 292 35.98 3.86 -29.86
C ASP A 292 36.36 5.20 -29.15
N LYS A 293 36.46 5.19 -27.82
CA LYS A 293 36.77 6.36 -26.95
C LYS A 293 35.83 7.54 -27.16
N GLU A 294 34.59 7.26 -27.54
CA GLU A 294 33.54 8.25 -27.69
C GLU A 294 32.88 8.57 -26.34
N SER A 295 32.41 9.81 -26.19
CA SER A 295 31.59 10.19 -25.05
C SER A 295 30.17 9.65 -25.24
N VAL A 296 29.73 8.80 -24.31
CA VAL A 296 28.37 8.22 -24.27
C VAL A 296 27.83 8.24 -22.84
N ALA A 297 26.50 8.30 -22.70
CA ALA A 297 25.86 8.33 -21.41
C ALA A 297 25.94 6.95 -20.71
N LEU A 298 26.75 6.89 -19.64
CA LEU A 298 26.91 5.75 -18.74
C LEU A 298 26.87 6.23 -17.28
N PRO A 299 26.41 5.39 -16.32
CA PRO A 299 25.87 4.03 -16.49
C PRO A 299 24.55 4.04 -17.27
N MET A 300 24.20 2.92 -17.91
CA MET A 300 22.88 2.76 -18.55
C MET A 300 21.86 2.31 -17.51
N PHE A 301 20.74 3.01 -17.39
CA PHE A 301 19.62 2.67 -16.51
C PHE A 301 18.49 2.03 -17.30
N THR A 302 17.73 1.15 -16.66
CA THR A 302 16.55 0.55 -17.30
C THR A 302 15.42 1.56 -17.47
N SER A 303 14.54 1.31 -18.43
CA SER A 303 13.42 2.20 -18.78
C SER A 303 12.04 1.55 -18.63
N CYS A 304 11.97 0.30 -18.14
CA CYS A 304 10.77 -0.52 -18.17
C CYS A 304 9.74 -0.19 -17.07
N SER A 305 10.13 0.50 -16.00
CA SER A 305 9.25 0.88 -14.89
C SER A 305 8.76 2.32 -15.04
N PRO A 306 7.45 2.56 -15.26
CA PRO A 306 6.94 3.93 -15.42
C PRO A 306 7.11 4.78 -14.16
N GLY A 307 7.05 4.16 -12.97
CA GLY A 307 7.33 4.87 -11.72
C GLY A 307 8.79 5.34 -11.62
N TRP A 308 9.74 4.54 -12.13
CA TRP A 308 11.14 4.95 -12.22
C TRP A 308 11.34 6.06 -13.26
N ILE A 309 10.69 5.96 -14.42
CA ILE A 309 10.75 7.03 -15.45
C ILE A 309 10.26 8.36 -14.86
N ASN A 310 9.06 8.38 -14.25
CA ASN A 310 8.54 9.57 -13.59
C ASN A 310 9.50 10.10 -12.49
N PHE A 311 10.10 9.19 -11.70
CA PHE A 311 11.05 9.56 -10.67
C PHE A 311 12.31 10.21 -11.26
N ALA A 312 12.86 9.65 -12.34
CA ALA A 312 14.00 10.22 -13.04
C ALA A 312 13.66 11.59 -13.65
N GLU A 313 12.49 11.74 -14.29
CA GLU A 313 12.05 13.01 -14.86
C GLU A 313 11.89 14.11 -13.81
N PHE A 314 11.28 13.81 -12.66
CA PHE A 314 11.04 14.81 -11.63
C PHE A 314 12.28 15.15 -10.79
N TYR A 315 13.09 14.15 -10.44
CA TYR A 315 14.14 14.32 -9.43
C TYR A 315 15.57 14.21 -9.98
N TYR A 316 15.75 13.56 -11.13
CA TYR A 316 17.07 13.32 -11.72
C TYR A 316 17.10 13.51 -13.25
N PRO A 317 16.61 14.65 -13.78
CA PRO A 317 16.49 14.87 -15.23
C PRO A 317 17.83 14.80 -15.97
N GLN A 318 18.94 15.03 -15.27
CA GLN A 318 20.29 14.87 -15.82
C GLN A 318 20.63 13.43 -16.24
N PHE A 319 19.93 12.42 -15.71
CA PHE A 319 20.12 11.01 -16.06
C PHE A 319 19.14 10.52 -17.13
N LEU A 320 18.29 11.38 -17.70
CA LEU A 320 17.42 10.97 -18.82
C LEU A 320 18.20 10.43 -20.03
N PRO A 321 19.36 11.00 -20.43
CA PRO A 321 20.18 10.41 -21.50
C PRO A 321 20.75 9.02 -21.14
N ASN A 322 20.82 8.70 -19.85
CA ASN A 322 21.32 7.42 -19.35
C ASN A 322 20.26 6.31 -19.38
N LEU A 323 18.97 6.63 -19.54
CA LEU A 323 17.92 5.64 -19.69
C LEU A 323 18.09 4.85 -21.00
N SER A 324 17.77 3.56 -20.96
CA SER A 324 17.63 2.75 -22.17
C SER A 324 16.56 3.36 -23.08
N THR A 325 16.83 3.36 -24.37
CA THR A 325 15.88 3.78 -25.40
C THR A 325 14.84 2.70 -25.69
N CYS A 326 15.05 1.48 -25.20
CA CYS A 326 14.11 0.39 -25.32
C CYS A 326 12.79 0.72 -24.61
N LYS A 327 11.68 0.28 -25.20
CA LYS A 327 10.36 0.36 -24.54
C LYS A 327 10.23 -0.69 -23.43
N SER A 328 9.33 -0.40 -22.49
CA SER A 328 8.91 -1.38 -21.48
C SER A 328 8.25 -2.61 -22.13
N PRO A 329 8.26 -3.78 -21.49
CA PRO A 329 7.58 -4.97 -22.02
C PRO A 329 6.07 -4.79 -22.32
N GLN A 330 5.41 -3.79 -21.74
CA GLN A 330 3.99 -3.50 -22.02
C GLN A 330 3.77 -2.72 -23.32
N LYS A 331 4.79 -2.04 -23.86
CA LYS A 331 4.66 -0.99 -24.90
C LYS A 331 5.36 -1.37 -26.21
#